data_AF-A0ABD0QW75-F1
#
_entry.id   AF-A0ABD0QW75-F1
#
_cell.length_a   1.000
_cell.length_b   1.000
_cell.length_c   1.000
_cell.angle_alpha   90.00
_cell.angle_beta   90.00
_cell.angle_gamma   90.00
#
_symmetry.space_group_name_H-M   'P 1'
#
loop_
_entity.id
_entity.type
_entity.pdbx_description
1 polymer ?
#
loop_
_entity_poly.entity_id
_entity_poly.type
_entity_poly.pdbx_seq_one_letter_code
_entity_poly.pdbx_strand_id
1 'polypeptide(L)' 'MSPDQRVFRGETVTLTCDIQGGGNIQWTYSWFKDGSVIRHVTERVYTITSVSDSGEYSCRGERSDSQRSDISAAVKLTVS' A
#
# COMPACT_ATOMS: atom_id res chain seq x y z
N MET A 1 -10.04 -11.09 -5.67
CA MET A 1 -9.03 -11.43 -6.68
C MET A 1 -8.36 -10.14 -7.09
N SER A 2 -7.17 -9.90 -6.57
CA SER A 2 -6.31 -8.79 -6.98
C SER A 2 -5.49 -9.19 -8.21
N PRO A 3 -5.17 -8.27 -9.13
CA PRO A 3 -4.27 -8.58 -10.22
C PRO A 3 -2.87 -8.86 -9.67
N ASP A 4 -2.27 -9.98 -10.09
CA ASP A 4 -0.85 -10.25 -9.88
C ASP A 4 -0.06 -9.34 -10.82
N GLN A 5 0.80 -8.48 -10.26
CA GLN A 5 1.67 -7.62 -11.05
C GLN A 5 3.07 -8.22 -11.13
N ARG A 6 3.53 -8.53 -12.33
CA ARG A 6 4.92 -8.96 -12.57
C ARG A 6 5.82 -7.74 -12.69
N VAL A 7 6.95 -7.77 -11.97
CA VAL A 7 7.97 -6.72 -11.95
C VAL A 7 9.35 -7.37 -11.99
N PHE A 8 10.36 -6.63 -12.43
CA PHE A 8 11.74 -7.10 -12.47
C PHE A 8 12.54 -6.54 -11.28
N ARG A 9 13.54 -7.30 -10.84
CA ARG A 9 14.43 -6.83 -9.78
C ARG A 9 15.10 -5.51 -10.19
N GLY A 10 15.07 -4.52 -9.30
CA GLY A 10 15.64 -3.19 -9.53
C GLY A 10 14.64 -2.17 -10.10
N GLU A 11 13.43 -2.56 -10.47
CA GLU A 11 12.40 -1.61 -10.92
C GLU A 11 11.90 -0.71 -9.79
N THR A 12 11.37 0.45 -10.17
CA THR A 12 10.65 1.32 -9.25
C THR A 12 9.16 1.09 -9.42
N VAL A 13 8.47 0.78 -8.32
CA VAL A 13 7.03 0.56 -8.30
C VAL A 13 6.36 1.61 -7.42
N THR A 14 5.26 2.15 -7.89
CA THR A 14 4.44 3.10 -7.13
C THR A 14 3.10 2.45 -6.80
N LEU A 15 2.77 2.36 -5.52
CA LEU A 15 1.48 1.91 -5.02
C LEU A 15 0.68 3.12 -4.53
N THR A 16 -0.62 3.12 -4.81
CA THR A 16 -1.54 4.18 -4.36
C THR A 16 -2.66 3.56 -3.54
N CYS A 17 -2.93 4.13 -2.37
CA CYS A 17 -4.04 3.74 -1.52
C CYS A 17 -5.23 4.68 -1.75
N ASP A 18 -6.35 4.16 -2.22
CA ASP A 18 -7.54 4.96 -2.50
C ASP A 18 -8.72 4.56 -1.60
N ILE A 19 -9.15 5.50 -0.76
CA ILE A 19 -10.26 5.30 0.17
C ILE A 19 -11.51 5.98 -0.42
N GLN A 20 -12.48 5.18 -0.84
CA GLN A 20 -13.73 5.68 -1.40
C GLN A 20 -14.49 6.52 -0.35
N GLY A 21 -15.06 7.66 -0.78
CA GLY A 21 -15.69 8.61 0.14
C GLY A 21 -14.70 9.39 1.02
N GLY A 22 -13.39 9.24 0.78
CA GLY A 22 -12.32 9.91 1.52
C GLY A 22 -12.18 11.41 1.24
N GLY A 23 -12.72 11.93 0.13
CA GLY A 23 -12.86 13.36 -0.18
C GLY A 23 -11.78 14.29 0.39
N ASN A 24 -12.22 15.34 1.11
CA ASN A 24 -11.36 16.33 1.79
C ASN A 24 -10.85 15.87 3.16
N ILE A 25 -10.94 14.58 3.47
CA ILE A 25 -10.55 14.05 4.78
C ILE A 25 -9.06 13.77 4.72
N GLN A 26 -8.31 14.37 5.65
CA GLN A 26 -6.90 14.07 5.81
C GLN A 26 -6.77 12.70 6.49
N TRP A 27 -6.26 11.74 5.73
CA TRP A 27 -5.95 10.39 6.19
C TRP A 27 -4.46 10.24 6.41
N THR A 28 -4.09 9.60 7.51
CA THR A 28 -2.77 9.01 7.69
C THR A 28 -2.84 7.57 7.21
N TYR A 29 -1.93 7.17 6.32
CA TYR A 29 -1.96 5.84 5.73
C TYR A 29 -1.06 4.89 6.53
N SER A 30 -1.42 3.61 6.50
CA SER A 30 -0.58 2.52 6.96
C SER A 30 -0.47 1.51 5.84
N TRP A 31 0.77 1.17 5.47
CA TRP A 31 1.07 0.18 4.45
C TRP A 31 1.48 -1.13 5.09
N PHE A 32 1.12 -2.23 4.45
CA PHE A 32 1.44 -3.58 4.90
C PHE A 32 2.08 -4.35 3.76
N LYS A 33 3.16 -5.09 4.06
CA LYS A 33 3.73 -6.11 3.20
C LYS A 33 3.59 -7.46 3.89
N ASP A 34 2.93 -8.42 3.25
CA ASP A 34 2.71 -9.77 3.78
C ASP A 34 2.10 -9.75 5.19
N GLY A 35 1.15 -8.82 5.41
CA GLY A 35 0.49 -8.59 6.70
C GLY A 35 1.32 -7.82 7.74
N SER A 36 2.60 -7.56 7.48
CA SER A 36 3.49 -6.80 8.38
C SER A 36 3.47 -5.31 8.04
N VAL A 37 3.38 -4.46 9.06
CA VAL A 37 3.37 -3.00 8.85
C VAL A 37 4.72 -2.50 8.30
N ILE A 38 4.66 -1.71 7.24
CA ILE A 38 5.80 -0.96 6.70
C ILE A 38 5.90 0.33 7.52
N ARG A 39 6.96 0.44 8.32
CA ARG A 39 7.18 1.60 9.17
C ARG A 39 7.56 2.83 8.35
N HIS A 40 7.20 4.00 8.86
CA HIS A 40 7.59 5.31 8.30
C HIS A 40 7.02 5.65 6.91
N VAL A 41 6.01 4.92 6.44
CA VAL A 41 5.25 5.26 5.23
C VAL A 41 3.84 5.60 5.64
N THR A 42 3.50 6.88 5.58
CA THR A 42 2.19 7.40 6.05
C THR A 42 1.42 8.16 4.99
N GLU A 43 1.99 8.25 3.80
CA GLU A 43 1.47 8.92 2.64
C GLU A 43 0.51 8.01 1.86
N ARG A 44 -0.38 8.65 1.10
CA ARG A 44 -1.28 7.97 0.16
C ARG A 44 -0.53 7.15 -0.90
N VAL A 45 0.67 7.59 -1.23
CA VAL A 45 1.51 7.00 -2.28
C VAL A 45 2.75 6.38 -1.65
N TYR A 46 2.99 5.11 -1.94
CA TYR A 46 4.18 4.40 -1.50
C TYR A 46 5.04 4.01 -2.70
N THR A 47 6.26 4.56 -2.75
CA THR A 47 7.23 4.28 -3.81
C THR A 47 8.27 3.28 -3.31
N ILE A 48 8.33 2.12 -3.95
CA ILE A 48 9.35 1.10 -3.71
C ILE A 48 10.46 1.33 -4.72
N THR A 49 11.58 1.89 -4.27
CA THR A 49 12.78 2.03 -5.11
C THR A 49 13.55 0.73 -5.14
N SER A 50 13.80 0.19 -6.34
CA SER A 50 14.52 -1.06 -6.55
C SER A 50 13.87 -2.25 -5.84
N VAL A 51 12.78 -2.77 -6.41
CA VAL A 51 12.12 -3.99 -5.93
C VAL A 51 13.11 -5.15 -5.88
N SER A 52 13.21 -5.84 -4.74
CA SER A 52 14.11 -6.97 -4.52
C SER A 52 13.38 -8.31 -4.41
N ASP A 53 12.19 -8.28 -3.83
CA ASP A 53 11.44 -9.45 -3.36
C ASP A 53 9.94 -9.31 -3.65
N SER A 54 9.32 -10.44 -3.95
CA SER A 54 7.86 -10.54 -4.07
C SER A 54 7.16 -10.25 -2.74
N GLY A 55 5.87 -9.94 -2.80
CA GLY A 55 5.05 -9.77 -1.61
C GLY A 55 3.66 -9.25 -1.92
N GLU A 56 2.78 -9.35 -0.93
CA GLU A 56 1.42 -8.83 -0.97
C GLU A 56 1.33 -7.51 -0.24
N TYR A 57 0.88 -6.47 -0.95
CA TYR A 57 0.82 -5.11 -0.44
C TYR A 57 -0.63 -4.68 -0.22
N SER A 58 -0.95 -4.23 0.98
CA SER A 58 -2.26 -3.66 1.31
C SER A 58 -2.09 -2.37 2.10
N CYS A 59 -3.16 -1.60 2.22
CA CYS A 59 -3.15 -0.34 2.93
C CYS A 59 -4.44 -0.10 3.73
N ARG A 60 -4.37 0.83 4.68
CA ARG A 60 -5.51 1.35 5.45
C ARG A 60 -5.30 2.83 5.73
N GLY A 61 -6.38 3.60 5.83
CA GLY A 61 -6.36 4.96 6.36
C GLY A 61 -6.79 5.05 7.82
N GLU A 62 -6.24 6.02 8.53
CA GLU A 62 -6.65 6.45 9.87
C GLU A 62 -6.89 7.96 9.89
N ARG A 63 -7.97 8.39 10.55
CA ARG A 63 -8.36 9.80 10.70
C ARG A 63 -7.89 10.34 12.05
N SER A 64 -7.92 11.66 12.20
CA SER A 64 -7.57 12.35 13.46
C SER A 64 -8.48 11.97 14.63
N ASP A 65 -9.73 11.57 14.38
CA ASP A 65 -10.67 11.08 15.38
C ASP A 65 -10.48 9.59 15.71
N SER A 66 -9.35 9.00 15.30
CA SER A 66 -8.99 7.59 15.47
C SER A 66 -9.89 6.59 14.72
N GLN A 67 -10.80 7.05 13.86
CA GLN A 67 -11.53 6.16 12.96
C GLN A 67 -10.60 5.60 11.88
N ARG A 68 -10.78 4.32 11.57
CA ARG A 68 -9.95 3.56 10.64
C ARG A 68 -10.82 3.07 9.49
N SER A 69 -10.30 3.14 8.27
CA SER A 69 -10.91 2.42 7.16
C SER A 69 -10.72 0.92 7.33
N ASP A 70 -11.45 0.14 6.54
CA ASP A 70 -11.08 -1.25 6.31
C ASP A 70 -9.70 -1.34 5.64
N ILE A 71 -9.07 -2.50 5.77
CA ILE A 71 -7.86 -2.83 5.01
C ILE A 71 -8.24 -3.09 3.57
N SER A 72 -7.47 -2.52 2.63
CA SER A 72 -7.68 -2.71 1.20
C SER A 72 -7.53 -4.18 0.78
N ALA A 73 -8.04 -4.52 -0.40
CA ALA A 73 -7.56 -5.71 -1.08
C ALA A 73 -6.03 -5.63 -1.22
N ALA A 74 -5.34 -6.75 -1.04
CA ALA A 74 -3.89 -6.82 -1.25
C ALA A 74 -3.59 -6.85 -2.75
N VAL A 75 -2.48 -6.28 -3.20
CA VAL A 75 -1.94 -6.43 -4.55
C VAL A 75 -0.67 -7.26 -4.45
N LYS A 76 -0.56 -8.31 -5.26
CA LYS A 76 0.61 -9.18 -5.25
C LYS A 76 1.63 -8.71 -6.28
N LEU A 77 2.81 -8.33 -5.80
CA LEU A 77 3.98 -8.08 -6.65
C LEU A 77 4.79 -9.37 -6.77
N THR A 78 5.04 -9.82 -7.99
CA THR A 78 5.87 -11.00 -8.28
C THR A 78 7.14 -10.56 -9.00
N VAL A 79 8.28 -10.71 -8.34
CA VAL A 79 9.60 -10.37 -8.90
C VAL A 79 10.08 -11.50 -9.80
N SER A 80 10.47 -11.15 -11.03
CA SER A 80 11.12 -12.03 -12.02
C SER A 80 12.62 -11.74 -12.14
#